data_AF-A7HBP7-F1
#
_entry.id   AF-A7HBP7-F1
#
_cell.length_a   1.000
_cell.length_b   1.000
_cell.length_c   1.000
_cell.angle_alpha   90.00
_cell.angle_beta   90.00
_cell.angle_gamma   90.00
#
_symmetry.space_group_name_H-M   'P 1'
#
loop_
_entity.id
_entity.type
_entity.pdbx_description
1 polymer ?
#
loop_
_entity_poly.entity_id
_entity_poly.type
_entity_poly.pdbx_seq_one_letter_code
_entity_poly.pdbx_strand_id
1 'polypeptide(L)'
;MPPLYAQDPLGAANAALQSRALDLPAAALLVACEPWMLVLVALALYSWLDGEVRGALKAFAPAAAAILAAVAVALVARGAGAAPRPLEASGVAQLLRAAFPAPHAAGVSALAVFSLLAYGRRALPVLALAGVCAWVRVRAGAHWPVDLAAGGMLGAFCAALTYAIALRSFPAGHLAALRQGRLRRGESGEPRADGPQEDAGSDAGAA
;
A
#
# COMPACT_ATOMS: atom_id res chain seq x y z
N MET A 1 15.94 -33.11 31.74
CA MET A 1 15.44 -31.72 31.66
C MET A 1 14.98 -31.49 30.23
N PRO A 2 13.67 -31.53 29.93
CA PRO A 2 13.18 -31.17 28.60
C PRO A 2 13.40 -29.67 28.39
N PRO A 3 13.77 -29.21 27.19
CA PRO A 3 13.98 -27.79 26.95
C PRO A 3 12.63 -27.06 27.02
N LEU A 4 12.56 -26.03 27.87
CA LEU A 4 11.44 -25.08 28.03
C LEU A 4 11.15 -24.24 26.76
N TYR A 5 11.82 -24.52 25.64
CA TYR A 5 11.62 -23.86 24.34
C TYR A 5 10.44 -24.42 23.53
N ALA A 6 9.80 -25.50 23.98
CA ALA A 6 8.71 -26.16 23.27
C ALA A 6 7.35 -25.41 23.34
N GLN A 7 7.27 -24.27 24.04
CA GLN A 7 6.01 -23.52 24.24
C GLN A 7 6.14 -22.04 23.87
N ASP A 8 6.86 -21.71 22.80
CA ASP A 8 6.62 -20.42 22.15
C ASP A 8 5.42 -20.57 21.20
N PRO A 9 4.21 -20.08 21.56
CA PRO A 9 3.04 -20.16 20.69
C PRO A 9 3.26 -19.41 19.38
N LEU A 10 4.12 -18.39 19.37
CA LEU A 10 4.48 -17.65 18.15
C LEU A 10 5.41 -18.48 17.26
N GLY A 11 6.38 -19.19 17.84
CA GLY A 11 7.24 -20.14 17.14
C GLY A 11 6.46 -21.32 16.53
N ALA A 12 5.50 -21.88 17.28
CA ALA A 12 4.63 -22.96 16.80
C ALA A 12 3.67 -22.49 15.69
N ALA A 13 3.11 -21.29 15.81
CA ALA A 13 2.29 -20.68 14.76
C ALA A 13 3.13 -20.37 13.49
N ASN A 14 4.36 -19.89 13.66
CA ASN A 14 5.28 -19.63 12.57
C ASN A 14 5.68 -20.92 11.84
N ALA A 15 5.98 -22.00 12.58
CA ALA A 15 6.27 -23.31 12.01
C ALA A 15 5.06 -23.93 11.28
N ALA A 16 3.84 -23.76 11.82
CA ALA A 16 2.60 -24.20 11.16
C ALA A 16 2.31 -23.42 9.86
N LEU A 17 2.84 -22.20 9.73
CA LEU A 17 2.75 -21.37 8.53
C LEU A 17 3.87 -21.65 7.51
N GLN A 18 4.85 -22.51 7.78
CA GLN A 18 5.93 -22.86 6.83
C GLN A 18 5.59 -24.15 6.08
N SER A 19 4.85 -24.03 4.97
CA SER A 19 4.65 -25.15 4.04
C SER A 19 5.58 -25.00 2.83
N ARG A 20 6.34 -26.06 2.51
CA ARG A 20 7.30 -26.08 1.38
C ARG A 20 6.71 -25.65 0.03
N ALA A 21 5.41 -25.89 -0.17
CA ALA A 21 4.70 -25.50 -1.39
C ALA A 21 4.60 -23.97 -1.57
N LEU A 22 4.75 -23.19 -0.49
CA LEU A 22 4.63 -21.73 -0.50
C LEU A 22 5.97 -21.01 -0.53
N ASP A 23 7.10 -21.72 -0.49
CA ASP A 23 8.44 -21.12 -0.44
C ASP A 23 8.80 -20.40 -1.76
N LEU A 24 8.50 -21.01 -2.91
CA LEU A 24 8.72 -20.42 -4.24
C LEU A 24 7.88 -19.15 -4.47
N PRO A 25 6.54 -19.15 -4.29
CA PRO A 25 5.76 -17.94 -4.45
C PRO A 25 6.11 -16.88 -3.39
N ALA A 26 6.44 -17.27 -2.15
CA ALA A 26 6.90 -16.33 -1.13
C ALA A 26 8.22 -15.66 -1.52
N ALA A 27 9.19 -16.41 -2.04
CA ALA A 27 10.46 -15.87 -2.53
C ALA A 27 10.26 -14.91 -3.72
N ALA A 28 9.41 -15.28 -4.69
CA ALA A 28 9.07 -14.41 -5.81
C ALA A 28 8.40 -13.11 -5.35
N LEU A 29 7.47 -13.19 -4.39
CA LEU A 29 6.85 -12.00 -3.82
C LEU A 29 7.86 -11.14 -3.07
N LEU A 30 8.77 -11.72 -2.27
CA LEU A 30 9.79 -10.97 -1.55
C LEU A 30 10.67 -10.15 -2.50
N VAL A 31 11.07 -10.74 -3.62
CA VAL A 31 11.79 -10.05 -4.71
C VAL A 31 10.92 -8.98 -5.36
N ALA A 32 9.65 -9.26 -5.61
CA ALA A 32 8.73 -8.28 -6.19
C ALA A 32 8.47 -7.06 -5.26
N CYS A 33 8.61 -7.23 -3.96
CA CYS A 33 8.51 -6.13 -2.99
C CYS A 33 9.85 -5.35 -2.82
N GLU A 34 10.88 -5.64 -3.62
CA GLU A 34 12.12 -4.85 -3.64
C GLU A 34 11.88 -3.43 -4.17
N PRO A 35 12.60 -2.40 -3.69
CA PRO A 35 12.36 -1.01 -4.08
C PRO A 35 12.42 -0.78 -5.58
N TRP A 36 13.37 -1.43 -6.27
CA TRP A 36 13.52 -1.31 -7.73
C TRP A 36 12.35 -1.97 -8.49
N MET A 37 11.82 -3.09 -7.99
CA MET A 37 10.63 -3.74 -8.56
C MET A 37 9.38 -2.89 -8.35
N LEU A 38 9.24 -2.24 -7.19
CA LEU A 38 8.11 -1.34 -6.93
C LEU A 38 8.07 -0.18 -7.91
N VAL A 39 9.24 0.35 -8.28
CA VAL A 39 9.35 1.40 -9.30
C VAL A 39 8.87 0.88 -10.67
N LEU A 40 9.28 -0.33 -11.06
CA LEU A 40 8.83 -0.94 -12.32
C LEU A 40 7.32 -1.25 -12.31
N VAL A 41 6.80 -1.78 -11.20
CA VAL A 41 5.38 -2.06 -11.01
C VAL A 41 4.57 -0.77 -11.04
N ALA A 42 5.04 0.30 -10.39
CA ALA A 42 4.39 1.61 -10.44
C ALA A 42 4.32 2.15 -11.87
N LEU A 43 5.43 2.06 -12.61
CA LEU A 43 5.48 2.54 -13.98
C LEU A 43 4.55 1.74 -14.90
N ALA A 44 4.56 0.41 -14.79
CA ALA A 44 3.68 -0.47 -15.56
C ALA A 44 2.20 -0.21 -15.24
N LEU A 45 1.87 -0.09 -13.95
CA LEU A 45 0.53 0.21 -13.48
C LEU A 45 0.04 1.57 -14.00
N TYR A 46 0.84 2.62 -13.88
CA TYR A 46 0.43 3.96 -14.32
C TYR A 46 0.32 4.05 -15.84
N SER A 47 1.19 3.35 -16.57
CA SER A 47 1.06 3.21 -18.03
C SER A 47 -0.25 2.53 -18.41
N TRP A 48 -0.66 1.49 -17.67
CA TRP A 48 -1.93 0.82 -17.89
C TRP A 48 -3.15 1.67 -17.49
N LEU A 49 -3.06 2.44 -16.40
CA LEU A 49 -4.18 3.24 -15.88
C LEU A 49 -4.43 4.53 -16.65
N ASP A 50 -3.38 5.21 -17.13
CA ASP A 50 -3.50 6.46 -17.88
C ASP A 50 -3.67 6.25 -19.39
N GLY A 51 -3.25 5.10 -19.93
CA GLY A 51 -3.30 4.81 -21.38
C GLY A 51 -2.34 5.66 -22.23
N GLU A 52 -1.86 6.79 -21.70
CA GLU A 52 -0.87 7.67 -22.31
C GLU A 52 0.43 7.72 -21.48
N VAL A 53 1.56 7.47 -22.15
CA VAL A 53 2.89 7.46 -21.51
C VAL A 53 3.21 8.79 -20.83
N ARG A 54 2.78 9.92 -21.41
CA ARG A 54 3.03 11.26 -20.84
C ARG A 54 2.24 11.50 -19.55
N GLY A 55 1.00 11.00 -19.47
CA GLY A 55 0.19 11.06 -18.25
C GLY A 55 0.81 10.19 -17.15
N ALA A 56 1.16 8.96 -17.51
CA ALA A 56 1.82 8.01 -16.62
C ALA A 56 3.11 8.57 -16.03
N LEU A 57 3.98 9.20 -16.85
CA LEU A 57 5.25 9.77 -16.39
C LEU A 57 5.05 10.94 -15.41
N LYS A 58 4.02 11.78 -15.63
CA LYS A 58 3.66 12.91 -14.76
C LYS A 58 3.13 12.44 -13.41
N ALA A 59 2.40 11.33 -13.36
CA ALA A 59 1.96 10.70 -12.10
C ALA A 59 3.08 9.91 -11.42
N PHE A 60 3.96 9.31 -12.21
CA PHE A 60 5.07 8.48 -11.74
C PHE A 60 6.13 9.27 -10.99
N ALA A 61 6.54 10.45 -11.47
CA ALA A 61 7.57 11.26 -10.82
C ALA A 61 7.28 11.55 -9.32
N PRO A 62 6.10 12.06 -8.94
CA PRO A 62 5.77 12.26 -7.52
C PRO A 62 5.58 10.95 -6.75
N ALA A 63 5.13 9.86 -7.39
CA ALA A 63 5.05 8.55 -6.74
C ALA A 63 6.44 7.98 -6.42
N ALA A 64 7.37 8.07 -7.36
CA ALA A 64 8.76 7.67 -7.17
C ALA A 64 9.43 8.49 -6.07
N ALA A 65 9.17 9.81 -6.04
CA ALA A 65 9.62 10.67 -4.95
C ALA A 65 9.06 10.24 -3.59
N ALA A 66 7.78 9.85 -3.52
CA ALA A 66 7.16 9.35 -2.29
C ALA A 66 7.81 8.04 -1.81
N ILE A 67 8.07 7.10 -2.71
CA ILE A 67 8.75 5.83 -2.39
C ILE A 67 10.17 6.10 -1.88
N LEU A 68 10.94 6.92 -2.59
CA LEU A 68 12.31 7.27 -2.21
C LEU A 68 12.34 8.00 -0.86
N ALA A 69 11.43 8.94 -0.62
CA ALA A 69 11.32 9.63 0.66
C ALA A 69 10.98 8.66 1.80
N ALA A 70 10.00 7.78 1.61
CA ALA A 70 9.62 6.79 2.60
C ALA A 70 10.78 5.83 2.95
N VAL A 71 11.50 5.34 1.93
CA VAL A 71 12.68 4.50 2.11
C VAL A 71 13.81 5.26 2.80
N ALA A 72 14.11 6.49 2.36
CA ALA A 72 15.17 7.30 2.95
C ALA A 72 14.88 7.61 4.41
N VAL A 73 13.66 8.02 4.76
CA VAL A 73 13.27 8.28 6.15
C VAL A 73 13.36 7.01 6.99
N ALA A 74 12.93 5.86 6.45
CA ALA A 74 13.08 4.58 7.15
C ALA A 74 14.55 4.18 7.36
N LEU A 75 15.42 4.42 6.37
CA LEU A 75 16.86 4.16 6.49
C LEU A 75 17.55 5.11 7.48
N VAL A 76 17.17 6.39 7.50
CA VAL A 76 17.68 7.37 8.48
C VAL A 76 17.20 7.02 9.88
N ALA A 77 15.93 6.70 10.05
CA ALA A 77 15.37 6.25 11.33
C ALA A 77 16.08 4.99 11.84
N ARG A 78 16.44 4.07 10.94
CA ARG A 78 17.28 2.90 11.25
C ARG A 78 18.70 3.28 11.63
N GLY A 79 19.35 4.15 10.86
CA GLY A 79 20.72 4.61 11.13
C GLY A 79 20.86 5.35 12.45
N ALA A 80 19.81 6.07 12.85
CA ALA A 80 19.72 6.76 14.14
C ALA A 80 19.42 5.83 15.34
N GLY A 81 19.10 4.55 15.11
CA GLY A 81 18.66 3.60 16.14
C GLY A 81 19.22 2.19 15.99
N ALA A 82 20.49 2.05 15.58
CA ALA A 82 21.14 0.77 15.29
C ALA A 82 20.90 -0.31 16.36
N ALA A 83 20.19 -1.38 16.00
CA ALA A 83 19.94 -2.52 16.89
C ALA A 83 19.80 -3.84 16.11
N PRO A 84 20.21 -4.99 16.71
CA PRO A 84 20.52 -6.23 16.00
C PRO A 84 19.32 -7.10 15.61
N ARG A 85 19.46 -7.85 14.51
CA ARG A 85 18.40 -8.65 13.87
C ARG A 85 17.96 -9.88 14.71
N PRO A 86 16.76 -10.45 14.44
CA PRO A 86 16.14 -11.52 15.23
C PRO A 86 16.89 -12.85 15.34
N LEU A 87 17.98 -13.06 14.62
CA LEU A 87 18.75 -14.31 14.67
C LEU A 87 19.78 -14.36 15.81
N GLU A 88 19.97 -13.28 16.59
CA GLU A 88 21.10 -13.20 17.54
C GLU A 88 20.81 -13.06 19.05
N ALA A 89 19.60 -12.82 19.59
CA ALA A 89 19.48 -12.74 21.07
C ALA A 89 18.09 -12.95 21.69
N SER A 90 18.08 -13.77 22.74
CA SER A 90 16.99 -14.06 23.67
C SER A 90 16.74 -12.90 24.66
N GLY A 91 15.60 -12.21 24.56
CA GLY A 91 15.14 -11.28 25.60
C GLY A 91 13.92 -10.42 25.24
N VAL A 92 12.90 -10.40 26.12
CA VAL A 92 11.58 -9.74 25.92
C VAL A 92 11.68 -8.22 25.77
N ALA A 93 12.72 -7.58 26.33
CA ALA A 93 12.96 -6.13 26.19
C ALA A 93 13.83 -5.74 24.96
N GLN A 94 14.45 -6.74 24.31
CA GLN A 94 15.19 -6.62 23.03
C GLN A 94 14.28 -6.90 21.83
N LEU A 95 13.21 -7.69 22.02
CA LEU A 95 12.16 -7.99 21.04
C LEU A 95 11.44 -6.74 20.49
N LEU A 96 11.38 -5.66 21.27
CA LEU A 96 10.78 -4.38 20.87
C LEU A 96 11.75 -3.39 20.24
N ARG A 97 13.06 -3.67 20.23
CA ARG A 97 14.08 -2.62 20.08
C ARG A 97 14.96 -2.67 18.83
N ALA A 98 14.66 -3.49 17.81
CA ALA A 98 15.68 -3.80 16.79
C ALA A 98 15.28 -3.98 15.30
N ALA A 99 14.14 -3.47 14.82
CA ALA A 99 13.79 -3.58 13.38
C ALA A 99 13.11 -2.35 12.76
N PHE A 100 12.86 -1.33 13.56
CA PHE A 100 11.93 -0.23 13.27
C PHE A 100 12.55 0.89 12.44
N PRO A 101 11.91 1.39 11.37
CA PRO A 101 10.86 0.79 10.55
C PRO A 101 11.44 -0.03 9.37
N ALA A 102 10.69 -1.02 8.87
CA ALA A 102 11.06 -1.76 7.66
C ALA A 102 10.99 -0.86 6.40
N PRO A 103 12.10 -0.57 5.69
CA PRO A 103 12.11 0.32 4.52
C PRO A 103 11.26 -0.22 3.37
N HIS A 104 11.17 -1.55 3.23
CA HIS A 104 10.31 -2.20 2.25
C HIS A 104 8.83 -1.99 2.55
N ALA A 105 8.42 -2.10 3.82
CA ALA A 105 7.03 -1.83 4.22
C ALA A 105 6.67 -0.36 3.96
N ALA A 106 7.60 0.55 4.21
CA ALA A 106 7.45 1.96 3.91
C ALA A 106 7.31 2.23 2.40
N GLY A 107 8.16 1.63 1.56
CA GLY A 107 8.08 1.78 0.10
C GLY A 107 6.80 1.20 -0.51
N VAL A 108 6.42 -0.02 -0.13
CA VAL A 108 5.20 -0.69 -0.62
C VAL A 108 3.95 0.10 -0.20
N SER A 109 3.90 0.55 1.06
CA SER A 109 2.79 1.37 1.57
C SER A 109 2.72 2.73 0.86
N ALA A 110 3.87 3.38 0.64
CA ALA A 110 3.91 4.64 -0.08
C ALA A 110 3.34 4.50 -1.50
N LEU A 111 3.71 3.44 -2.24
CA LEU A 111 3.17 3.16 -3.56
C LEU A 111 1.65 2.92 -3.51
N ALA A 112 1.18 2.08 -2.59
CA ALA A 112 -0.24 1.72 -2.48
C ALA A 112 -1.10 2.94 -2.12
N VAL A 113 -0.70 3.72 -1.11
CA VAL A 113 -1.44 4.91 -0.66
C VAL A 113 -1.37 6.00 -1.72
N PHE A 114 -0.22 6.26 -2.33
CA PHE A 114 -0.13 7.26 -3.40
C PHE A 114 -1.03 6.89 -4.59
N SER A 115 -1.01 5.61 -5.01
CA SER A 115 -1.84 5.13 -6.11
C SER A 115 -3.34 5.23 -5.79
N LEU A 116 -3.73 4.93 -4.55
CA LEU A 116 -5.10 5.11 -4.07
C LEU A 116 -5.50 6.59 -4.07
N LEU A 117 -4.60 7.47 -3.60
CA LEU A 117 -4.80 8.91 -3.62
C LEU A 117 -4.83 9.50 -5.03
N ALA A 118 -4.18 8.91 -6.03
CA ALA A 118 -4.16 9.40 -7.41
C ALA A 118 -5.30 8.83 -8.28
N TYR A 119 -5.56 7.52 -8.20
CA TYR A 119 -6.48 6.78 -9.09
C TYR A 119 -7.73 6.23 -8.39
N GLY A 120 -7.84 6.35 -7.06
CA GLY A 120 -9.01 5.90 -6.30
C GLY A 120 -9.19 4.38 -6.36
N ARG A 121 -10.44 3.90 -6.49
CA ARG A 121 -10.78 2.46 -6.48
C ARG A 121 -10.05 1.64 -7.54
N ARG A 122 -9.56 2.26 -8.61
CA ARG A 122 -8.76 1.59 -9.65
C ARG A 122 -7.41 1.06 -9.13
N ALA A 123 -6.91 1.63 -8.03
CA ALA A 123 -5.66 1.20 -7.40
C ALA A 123 -5.86 0.14 -6.29
N LEU A 124 -7.09 -0.37 -6.07
CA LEU A 124 -7.34 -1.45 -5.10
C LEU A 124 -6.46 -2.70 -5.30
N PRO A 125 -6.15 -3.14 -6.54
CA PRO A 125 -5.25 -4.28 -6.73
C PRO A 125 -3.85 -4.04 -6.13
N VAL A 126 -3.36 -2.80 -6.13
CA VAL A 126 -2.06 -2.43 -5.54
C VAL A 126 -2.10 -2.52 -4.02
N LEU A 127 -3.21 -2.08 -3.42
CA LEU A 127 -3.42 -2.20 -1.99
C LEU A 127 -3.49 -3.67 -1.55
N ALA A 128 -4.15 -4.52 -2.35
CA ALA A 128 -4.18 -5.95 -2.12
C ALA A 128 -2.75 -6.55 -2.21
N LEU A 129 -1.99 -6.21 -3.26
CA LEU A 129 -0.60 -6.65 -3.40
C LEU A 129 0.27 -6.21 -2.21
N ALA A 130 0.10 -4.98 -1.73
CA ALA A 130 0.77 -4.47 -0.55
C ALA A 130 0.45 -5.30 0.72
N GLY A 131 -0.83 -5.65 0.90
CA GLY A 131 -1.27 -6.53 1.98
C GLY A 131 -0.65 -7.93 1.89
N VAL A 132 -0.56 -8.51 0.69
CA VAL A 132 0.08 -9.81 0.49
C VAL A 132 1.60 -9.74 0.74
N CYS A 133 2.28 -8.69 0.28
CA CYS A 133 3.70 -8.43 0.60
C CYS A 133 3.93 -8.36 2.12
N ALA A 134 3.07 -7.65 2.84
CA ALA A 134 3.13 -7.54 4.29
C ALA A 134 2.93 -8.91 4.96
N TRP A 135 1.91 -9.66 4.54
CA TRP A 135 1.61 -10.99 5.06
C TRP A 135 2.77 -11.99 4.90
N VAL A 136 3.37 -12.04 3.70
CA VAL A 136 4.51 -12.93 3.41
C VAL A 136 5.72 -12.60 4.30
N ARG A 137 5.97 -11.31 4.58
CA ARG A 137 7.09 -10.87 5.43
C ARG A 137 6.90 -11.20 6.91
N VAL A 138 5.67 -11.18 7.42
CA VAL A 138 5.34 -11.68 8.76
C VAL A 138 5.55 -13.18 8.83
N ARG A 139 5.02 -13.92 7.83
CA ARG A 139 5.14 -15.39 7.76
C ARG A 139 6.58 -15.89 7.61
N ALA A 140 7.45 -15.13 6.96
CA ALA A 140 8.86 -15.48 6.84
C ALA A 140 9.62 -15.29 8.17
N GLY A 141 8.98 -14.76 9.24
CA GLY A 141 9.64 -14.45 10.51
C GLY A 141 10.68 -13.33 10.41
N ALA A 142 10.76 -12.64 9.27
CA ALA A 142 11.79 -11.65 9.00
C ALA A 142 11.56 -10.33 9.76
N HIS A 143 10.31 -10.03 10.14
CA HIS A 143 9.91 -8.78 10.78
C HIS A 143 8.71 -8.97 11.72
N TRP A 144 8.65 -8.15 12.76
CA TRP A 144 7.50 -8.09 13.67
C TRP A 144 6.30 -7.37 13.02
N PRO A 145 5.05 -7.77 13.31
CA PRO A 145 3.86 -7.07 12.80
C PRO A 145 3.85 -5.57 13.12
N VAL A 146 4.34 -5.19 14.30
CA VAL A 146 4.45 -3.78 14.73
C VAL A 146 5.46 -3.00 13.88
N ASP A 147 6.55 -3.63 13.44
CA ASP A 147 7.54 -3.02 12.54
C ASP A 147 6.94 -2.76 11.15
N LEU A 148 6.14 -3.72 10.64
CA LEU A 148 5.41 -3.54 9.39
C LEU A 148 4.33 -2.45 9.50
N ALA A 149 3.60 -2.39 10.61
CA ALA A 149 2.59 -1.36 10.83
C ALA A 149 3.23 0.04 10.85
N ALA A 150 4.35 0.20 11.55
CA ALA A 150 5.05 1.48 11.60
C ALA A 150 5.68 1.89 10.27
N GLY A 151 6.33 0.96 9.57
CA GLY A 151 6.79 1.19 8.20
C GLY A 151 5.62 1.56 7.28
N GLY A 152 4.49 0.87 7.41
CA GLY A 152 3.25 1.15 6.68
C GLY A 152 2.72 2.57 6.94
N MET A 153 2.62 2.99 8.20
CA MET A 153 2.20 4.33 8.59
C MET A 153 3.14 5.40 8.06
N LEU A 154 4.45 5.17 8.16
CA LEU A 154 5.46 6.08 7.62
C LEU A 154 5.33 6.24 6.11
N GLY A 155 5.19 5.13 5.38
CA GLY A 155 4.97 5.14 3.93
C GLY A 155 3.69 5.86 3.54
N ALA A 156 2.60 5.63 4.26
CA ALA A 156 1.32 6.30 4.05
C ALA A 156 1.44 7.82 4.27
N PHE A 157 2.15 8.23 5.31
CA PHE A 157 2.41 9.65 5.61
C PHE A 157 3.24 10.31 4.51
N CYS A 158 4.35 9.69 4.09
CA CYS A 158 5.19 10.20 3.01
C CYS A 158 4.41 10.30 1.68
N ALA A 159 3.56 9.32 1.36
CA ALA A 159 2.70 9.35 0.18
C ALA A 159 1.68 10.49 0.22
N ALA A 160 0.98 10.65 1.34
CA ALA A 160 0.01 11.73 1.52
C ALA A 160 0.67 13.11 1.42
N LEU A 161 1.82 13.28 2.06
CA LEU A 161 2.59 14.53 2.03
C LEU A 161 3.07 14.85 0.60
N THR A 162 3.66 13.87 -0.08
CA THR A 162 4.16 14.07 -1.45
C THR A 162 3.02 14.34 -2.43
N TYR A 163 1.87 13.67 -2.27
CA TYR A 163 0.68 13.93 -3.06
C TYR A 163 0.13 15.35 -2.82
N ALA A 164 0.07 15.79 -1.56
CA ALA A 164 -0.36 17.15 -1.21
C ALA A 164 0.59 18.22 -1.79
N ILE A 165 1.90 18.01 -1.68
CA ILE A 165 2.92 18.89 -2.27
C ILE A 165 2.75 18.92 -3.79
N ALA A 166 2.60 17.77 -4.45
CA ALA A 166 2.44 17.70 -5.90
C ALA A 166 1.19 18.45 -6.39
N LEU A 167 0.06 18.33 -5.68
CA LEU A 167 -1.15 19.09 -5.98
C LEU A 167 -0.98 20.60 -5.76
N ARG A 168 -0.24 21.00 -4.73
CA ARG A 168 0.00 22.41 -4.43
C ARG A 168 0.98 23.06 -5.41
N SER A 169 2.01 22.33 -5.83
CA SER A 169 2.99 22.79 -6.82
C SER A 169 2.42 22.82 -8.24
N PHE A 170 1.48 21.92 -8.56
CA PHE A 170 0.87 21.81 -9.89
C PHE A 170 -0.66 21.80 -9.80
N PRO A 171 -1.31 22.94 -9.48
CA PRO A 171 -2.77 23.00 -9.27
C PRO A 171 -3.58 22.71 -10.54
N ALA A 172 -3.01 22.92 -11.73
CA ALA A 172 -3.59 22.54 -13.03
C ALA A 172 -2.92 21.27 -13.63
N GLY A 173 -2.17 20.51 -12.83
CA GLY A 173 -1.44 19.33 -13.28
C GLY A 173 -2.32 18.08 -13.49
N HIS A 174 -1.72 17.03 -14.04
CA HIS A 174 -2.38 15.74 -14.30
C HIS A 174 -3.05 15.15 -13.05
N LEU A 175 -2.41 15.24 -11.88
CA LEU A 175 -2.96 14.76 -10.62
C LEU A 175 -4.22 15.53 -10.17
N ALA A 176 -4.29 16.83 -10.46
CA ALA A 176 -5.45 17.66 -10.16
C ALA A 176 -6.63 17.28 -11.06
N ALA A 177 -6.37 17.01 -12.35
CA ALA A 177 -7.37 16.50 -13.29
C ALA A 177 -7.91 15.12 -12.85
N LEU A 178 -7.03 14.19 -12.44
CA LEU A 178 -7.43 12.88 -11.90
C LEU A 178 -8.25 12.99 -10.60
N ARG A 179 -7.95 13.98 -9.76
CA ARG A 179 -8.74 14.26 -8.54
C ARG A 179 -10.14 14.79 -8.89
N GLN A 180 -10.25 15.79 -9.75
CA GLN A 180 -11.53 16.35 -10.18
C GLN A 180 -12.41 15.31 -10.89
N GLY A 181 -11.82 14.51 -11.78
CA GLY A 181 -12.54 13.44 -12.47
C GLY A 181 -13.11 12.37 -11.53
N ARG A 182 -12.43 12.11 -10.39
CA ARG A 182 -12.95 11.21 -9.35
C ARG A 182 -14.10 11.81 -8.56
N LEU A 183 -13.99 13.08 -8.15
CA LEU A 183 -15.07 13.75 -7.42
C LEU A 183 -16.37 13.73 -8.25
N ARG A 184 -16.27 14.09 -9.54
CA ARG A 184 -17.39 14.03 -10.49
C ARG A 184 -18.02 12.64 -10.61
N ARG A 185 -17.21 11.57 -10.63
CA ARG A 185 -17.71 10.19 -10.68
C ARG A 185 -18.39 9.76 -9.38
N GLY A 186 -17.94 10.28 -8.24
CA GLY A 186 -18.56 10.04 -6.94
C GLY A 186 -19.96 10.63 -6.86
N GLU A 187 -20.13 11.86 -7.37
CA GLU A 187 -21.43 12.57 -7.42
C GLU A 187 -22.41 11.89 -8.39
N SER A 188 -21.95 11.33 -9.52
CA SER A 188 -22.81 10.60 -10.45
C SER A 188 -23.25 9.20 -9.96
N GLY A 189 -22.70 8.74 -8.83
CA GLY A 189 -23.00 7.42 -8.25
C GLY A 189 -24.17 7.40 -7.27
N GLU A 190 -24.82 8.54 -7.01
CA GLU A 190 -26.07 8.57 -6.25
C GLU A 190 -27.18 7.97 -7.11
N PRO A 191 -27.93 6.95 -6.62
CA PRO A 191 -29.02 6.37 -7.37
C PRO A 191 -30.05 7.47 -7.57
N ARG A 192 -30.26 7.85 -8.83
CA ARG A 192 -31.41 8.64 -9.22
C ARG A 192 -32.64 7.81 -8.86
N ALA A 193 -33.25 8.12 -7.72
CA ALA A 193 -34.56 7.62 -7.34
C ALA A 193 -35.60 8.30 -8.23
N ASP A 194 -35.54 8.05 -9.53
CA ASP A 194 -36.67 8.29 -10.41
C ASP A 194 -37.67 7.18 -10.09
N GLY A 195 -38.53 7.47 -9.12
CA GLY A 195 -39.73 6.70 -8.86
C GLY A 195 -40.56 6.61 -10.15
N PRO A 196 -41.32 5.53 -10.36
CA PRO A 196 -42.20 5.43 -11.51
C PRO A 196 -43.19 6.61 -11.46
N GLN A 197 -43.10 7.49 -12.44
CA GLN A 197 -44.11 8.50 -12.70
C GLN A 197 -45.33 7.75 -13.25
N GLU A 198 -46.25 7.37 -12.35
CA GLU A 198 -47.57 6.86 -12.74
C GLU A 198 -48.28 7.97 -13.53
N ASP A 199 -48.36 7.75 -14.85
CA ASP A 199 -49.17 8.55 -15.77
C ASP A 199 -50.65 8.44 -15.37
N ALA A 200 -51.09 9.35 -14.51
CA ALA A 200 -52.49 9.66 -14.30
C ALA A 200 -52.96 10.66 -15.37
N GLY A 201 -53.23 10.17 -16.59
CA GLY A 201 -54.16 10.81 -17.53
C GLY A 201 -55.37 9.88 -17.66
N SER A 202 -56.51 10.13 -17.01
CA SER A 202 -57.42 11.27 -17.20
C SER A 202 -57.85 11.43 -18.67
N ASP A 203 -58.45 10.38 -19.23
CA ASP A 203 -59.41 10.54 -20.33
C ASP A 203 -60.77 10.92 -19.73
N ALA A 204 -60.97 12.22 -19.64
CA ALA A 204 -62.26 12.87 -19.54
C ALA A 204 -62.67 13.37 -20.95
N GLY A 205 -63.91 13.10 -21.36
CA GLY A 205 -64.57 13.77 -22.48
C GLY A 205 -65.02 12.79 -23.58
N ALA A 206 -66.28 12.33 -23.57
CA ALA A 206 -67.44 13.03 -24.13
C ALA A 206 -67.52 12.92 -25.67
N ALA A 207 -68.35 11.98 -26.14
CA ALA A 207 -69.41 12.16 -27.14
C ALA A 207 -70.10 10.82 -27.43
#